data_AF-A0A2D9DPB8-F1
#
_entry.id   AF-A0A2D9DPB8-F1
#
_cell.length_a   1.000
_cell.length_b   1.000
_cell.length_c   1.000
_cell.angle_alpha   90.00
_cell.angle_beta   90.00
_cell.angle_gamma   90.00
#
_symmetry.space_group_name_H-M   'P 1'
#
loop_
_entity.id
_entity.type
_entity.pdbx_description
1 polymer ?
#
loop_
_entity_poly.entity_id
_entity_poly.type
_entity_poly.pdbx_seq_one_letter_code
_entity_poly.pdbx_strand_id
1 'polypeptide(L)' 'MSQESPWPFDVDLSALDTGSITNIILDIENHLPLLTSENDMQELLRVKKLFEEELMESRRLH' A
#
# COMPACT_ATOMS: atom_id res chain seq x y z
N MET A 1 21.72 -19.13 -4.66
CA MET A 1 21.14 -18.00 -3.92
C MET A 1 20.39 -17.16 -4.92
N SER A 2 19.08 -17.38 -5.04
CA SER A 2 18.22 -16.55 -5.88
C SER A 2 18.23 -15.16 -5.26
N GLN A 3 18.77 -14.16 -5.95
CA GLN A 3 18.66 -12.77 -5.50
C GLN A 3 17.18 -12.38 -5.66
N GLU A 4 16.38 -12.59 -4.63
CA GLU A 4 15.06 -11.97 -4.54
C GLU A 4 15.30 -10.46 -4.68
N SER A 5 14.81 -9.90 -5.79
CA SER A 5 14.88 -8.46 -5.98
C SER A 5 14.02 -7.82 -4.90
N PRO A 6 14.50 -6.75 -4.23
CA PRO A 6 13.73 -6.11 -3.18
C PRO A 6 12.38 -5.70 -3.77
N TRP A 7 11.33 -5.94 -3.00
CA TRP A 7 9.99 -5.57 -3.42
C TRP A 7 9.96 -4.06 -3.65
N PRO A 8 9.54 -3.57 -4.82
CA PRO A 8 9.74 -2.17 -5.21
C PRO A 8 8.95 -1.17 -4.36
N PHE A 9 8.05 -1.65 -3.52
CA PHE A 9 7.22 -0.85 -2.60
C PHE A 9 7.71 -0.90 -1.15
N ASP A 10 8.93 -1.39 -0.90
CA ASP A 10 9.62 -1.23 0.37
C ASP A 10 10.12 0.22 0.50
N VAL A 11 9.18 1.13 0.80
CA VAL A 11 9.41 2.58 0.86
C VAL A 11 9.05 3.14 2.23
N ASP A 12 9.77 4.17 2.66
CA ASP A 12 9.48 4.90 3.90
C ASP A 12 8.24 5.78 3.71
N LEU A 13 7.16 5.45 4.43
CA LEU A 13 5.88 6.16 4.37
C LEU A 13 5.72 7.23 5.47
N SER A 14 6.69 7.35 6.39
CA SER A 14 6.60 8.23 7.57
C SER A 14 6.47 9.72 7.25
N ALA A 15 6.81 10.11 6.03
CA ALA A 15 6.69 11.49 5.55
C ALA A 15 5.29 11.83 4.99
N LEU A 16 4.41 10.84 4.83
CA LEU A 16 3.06 11.05 4.30
C LEU A 16 2.10 11.47 5.42
N ASP A 17 1.27 12.48 5.15
CA ASP A 17 0.19 12.83 6.06
C ASP A 17 -0.99 11.85 5.98
N THR A 18 -1.80 11.81 7.05
CA THR A 18 -3.00 10.96 7.14
C THR A 18 -3.94 11.11 5.94
N GLY A 19 -4.14 12.33 5.43
CA GLY A 19 -5.01 12.60 4.29
C GLY A 19 -4.47 11.96 3.01
N SER A 20 -3.18 12.15 2.74
CA SER A 20 -2.47 11.51 1.63
C SER A 20 -2.58 9.98 1.69
N ILE A 21 -2.35 9.38 2.85
CA ILE A 21 -2.48 7.92 3.03
C ILE A 21 -3.92 7.46 2.74
N THR A 22 -4.92 8.15 3.28
CA THR A 22 -6.33 7.77 3.04
C THR A 22 -6.75 7.89 1.57
N ASN A 23 -6.27 8.92 0.85
CA ASN A 23 -6.56 9.09 -0.56
C ASN A 23 -5.95 7.95 -1.40
N ILE A 24 -4.71 7.55 -1.08
CA ILE A 24 -4.05 6.44 -1.77
C ILE A 24 -4.81 5.14 -1.55
N ILE A 25 -5.26 4.86 -0.32
CA ILE A 25 -6.07 3.67 -0.03
C ILE A 25 -7.36 3.68 -0.85
N LEU A 26 -8.07 4.82 -0.90
CA LEU A 26 -9.28 4.97 -1.70
C LEU A 26 -9.03 4.77 -3.19
N ASP A 27 -7.94 5.31 -3.72
CA ASP A 27 -7.55 5.11 -5.12
C ASP A 27 -7.29 3.62 -5.40
N ILE A 28 -6.58 2.92 -4.51
CA ILE A 28 -6.35 1.48 -4.63
C ILE A 28 -7.69 0.72 -4.66
N GLU A 29 -8.61 1.03 -3.74
CA GLU A 29 -9.94 0.39 -3.69
C GLU A 29 -10.78 0.65 -4.96
N ASN A 30 -10.67 1.84 -5.55
CA ASN A 30 -11.35 2.17 -6.79
C ASN A 30 -10.76 1.44 -8.01
N HIS A 31 -9.46 1.15 -8.00
CA HIS A 31 -8.78 0.47 -9.11
C HIS A 31 -8.82 -1.05 -9.01
N LEU A 32 -8.91 -1.62 -7.80
CA LEU A 32 -8.92 -3.06 -7.56
C LEU A 32 -9.94 -3.83 -8.43
N PRO A 33 -11.20 -3.37 -8.60
CA PRO A 33 -12.21 -4.04 -9.41
C PRO A 33 -11.92 -4.03 -10.92
N LEU A 34 -11.00 -3.15 -11.37
CA LEU A 34 -10.62 -3.00 -12.77
C LEU A 34 -9.47 -3.95 -13.15
N LEU A 35 -8.82 -4.59 -12.18
CA LEU A 35 -7.74 -5.54 -12.41
C LEU A 35 -8.28 -6.89 -12.86
N THR A 36 -7.74 -7.39 -13.97
CA THR A 36 -8.08 -8.71 -14.52
C THR A 36 -7.06 -9.79 -14.17
N SER A 37 -5.86 -9.39 -13.73
CA SER A 37 -4.78 -10.28 -13.35
C SER A 37 -4.83 -10.55 -11.84
N GLU A 38 -4.93 -11.82 -11.46
CA GLU A 38 -4.88 -12.24 -10.06
C GLU A 38 -3.56 -11.81 -9.39
N ASN A 39 -2.44 -11.92 -10.11
CA ASN A 39 -1.14 -11.50 -9.62
C ASN A 39 -1.10 -10.00 -9.34
N ASP A 40 -1.61 -9.18 -10.25
CA ASP A 40 -1.60 -7.72 -10.09
C ASP A 40 -2.53 -7.31 -8.94
N MET A 41 -3.64 -8.03 -8.77
CA MET A 41 -4.55 -7.84 -7.63
C MET A 41 -3.87 -8.17 -6.30
N GLN A 42 -3.14 -9.29 -6.22
CA GLN A 42 -2.39 -9.66 -5.01
C GLN A 42 -1.32 -8.61 -4.67
N GLU A 43 -0.57 -8.13 -5.66
CA GLU A 43 0.42 -7.08 -5.45
C GLU A 43 -0.23 -5.76 -5.01
N LEU A 44 -1.35 -5.37 -5.63
CA LEU A 44 -2.05 -4.14 -5.24
C LEU A 44 -2.67 -4.25 -3.83
N LEU A 45 -3.18 -5.42 -3.43
CA LEU A 45 -3.62 -5.69 -2.06
C LEU A 45 -2.46 -5.62 -1.06
N ARG A 46 -1.28 -6.11 -1.44
CA ARG A 46 -0.07 -6.02 -0.61
C ARG A 46 0.35 -4.57 -0.40
N VAL A 47 0.31 -3.74 -1.45
CA VAL A 47 0.56 -2.30 -1.36
C VAL A 47 -0.49 -1.62 -0.48
N LYS A 48 -1.78 -1.93 -0.67
CA LYS A 48 -2.87 -1.41 0.18
C LYS A 48 -2.60 -1.65 1.67
N LYS A 49 -2.17 -2.87 2.00
CA LYS A 49 -1.89 -3.27 3.38
C LYS A 49 -0.77 -2.44 4.03
N LEU A 50 0.29 -2.09 3.29
CA LEU A 50 1.33 -1.19 3.81
C LEU A 50 0.74 0.17 4.24
N PHE A 51 -0.09 0.77 3.39
CA PHE A 51 -0.71 2.06 3.70
C PHE A 51 -1.72 1.96 4.86
N GLU A 52 -2.46 0.85 4.97
CA GLU A 52 -3.35 0.61 6.11
C GLU A 52 -2.59 0.46 7.44
N GLU A 53 -1.43 -0.21 7.42
CA GLU A 53 -0.54 -0.34 8.59
C GLU A 53 0.03 1.02 9.01
N GLU A 54 0.58 1.80 8.08
CA GLU A 54 1.07 3.16 8.34
C GLU A 54 -0.04 4.05 8.93
N LEU A 55 -1.26 3.97 8.37
CA LEU A 55 -2.40 4.73 8.86
C LEU A 55 -2.79 4.33 10.30
N MET A 56 -2.66 3.05 10.65
CA MET A 56 -2.89 2.58 12.03
C MET A 56 -1.82 3.12 12.98
N GLU A 57 -0.55 3.15 12.57
CA GLU A 57 0.54 3.71 13.37
C GLU A 57 0.38 5.21 13.57
N SER A 58 0.13 5.96 12.50
CA SER A 58 -0.16 7.40 12.54
C SER A 58 -1.32 7.77 13.48
N ARG A 59 -2.37 6.93 13.57
CA ARG A 59 -3.49 7.14 14.51
C ARG A 59 -3.17 6.81 15.96
N ARG A 60 -2.16 5.97 16.23
CA ARG A 60 -1.74 5.65 17.61
C ARG A 60 -0.87 6.74 18.23
N LEU A 61 -0.23 7.55 17.39
CA LEU A 61 0.66 8.64 17.80
C LEU A 61 -0.07 9.97 18.04
N HIS A 62 -1.36 10.07 17.67
CA HIS A 62 -2.24 11.23 17.88
C HIS A 62 -3.23 10.99 19.02
#